data_AF-A0A944C4G3-F1
#
_entry.id   AF-A0A944C4G3-F1
#
_cell.length_a   1.000
_cell.length_b   1.000
_cell.length_c   1.000
_cell.angle_alpha   90.00
_cell.angle_beta   90.00
_cell.angle_gamma   90.00
#
_symmetry.space_group_name_H-M   'P 1'
#
loop_
_entity.id
_entity.type
_entity.pdbx_description
1 polymer ?
#
loop_
_entity_poly.entity_id
_entity_poly.type
_entity_poly.pdbx_seq_one_letter_code
_entity_poly.pdbx_strand_id
1 'polypeptide(L)'
;LFEEVPNGYCIIYCPLTIEEITGGVYDLYTDANRKRVAVNQVEEVLAIRGVGYPTTDNAARATLQEAITAAQSSSAAIDEVLSTLNTAVTTYKATKTDIQLPEDGKAYTFTHVTLDGVKQPMTYDANGMTCNASNIPTVFVCRKLDNGKYIFVCNEGKYLSWIGSSGGINNNKGYVNSYDAASGSYTDWSNITIEKMVKGGNVTYGEQADYFGFMTIAARRTTAYEKGYLILNHAAYDNSNSPYFQTSGSNSYSSAFLIEEAAYPNNVALSEITAEDTYIKGIETGRTICTFSAPFPTVIPENVSAYYALNTEDGAKMKRITTPAIPANQGVILIGPNGFNTGLMLPAAGEEEAELTDVNLFAHTAGAAHELVEGDYILAKGTAGLAFYKGRPGTSLRMNRAYLPAALTLSAERGVALRFGDDTTTDIDQIVTDESNEINAPVFDLTGRRINKLRKGGLYISNGQKFIAR
;
A
#
# COMPACT_ATOMS: atom_id res chain seq x y z
N LEU A 1 63.12 -28.02 -2.66
CA LEU A 1 63.33 -28.30 -1.23
C LEU A 1 62.57 -29.57 -0.88
N PHE A 2 63.10 -30.75 -1.17
CA PHE A 2 62.85 -32.01 -0.44
C PHE A 2 63.91 -33.02 -0.93
N GLU A 3 64.67 -33.59 0.02
CA GLU A 3 65.63 -34.68 -0.18
C GLU A 3 64.87 -35.97 -0.52
N GLU A 4 65.28 -36.67 -1.58
CA GLU A 4 64.76 -37.99 -1.93
C GLU A 4 65.33 -39.05 -0.97
N VAL A 5 64.47 -39.65 -0.16
CA VAL A 5 64.80 -40.86 0.60
C VAL A 5 64.42 -42.08 -0.24
N PRO A 6 65.30 -43.07 -0.43
CA PRO A 6 64.96 -44.29 -1.16
C PRO A 6 63.79 -45.02 -0.48
N ASN A 7 62.71 -45.26 -1.23
CA ASN A 7 61.44 -45.91 -0.84
C ASN A 7 60.39 -45.05 -0.08
N GLY A 8 60.48 -43.72 -0.13
CA GLY A 8 59.39 -42.84 0.32
C GLY A 8 58.32 -42.64 -0.76
N TYR A 9 57.03 -42.85 -0.44
CA TYR A 9 55.93 -42.46 -1.33
C TYR A 9 55.88 -40.93 -1.45
N CYS A 10 56.04 -40.41 -2.67
CA CYS A 10 55.87 -38.99 -2.98
C CYS A 10 54.41 -38.73 -3.35
N ILE A 11 53.68 -37.98 -2.49
CA ILE A 11 52.35 -37.48 -2.83
C ILE A 11 52.55 -36.21 -3.66
N ILE A 12 52.44 -36.33 -4.98
CA ILE A 12 52.41 -35.19 -5.89
C ILE A 12 50.99 -34.66 -5.92
N TYR A 13 50.75 -33.49 -5.32
CA TYR A 13 49.54 -32.73 -5.57
C TYR A 13 49.63 -32.15 -6.98
N CYS A 14 48.99 -32.81 -7.94
CA CYS A 14 48.73 -32.24 -9.25
C CYS A 14 47.35 -31.56 -9.18
N PRO A 15 47.26 -30.21 -9.14
CA PRO A 15 45.98 -29.55 -9.28
C PRO A 15 45.45 -29.85 -10.69
N LEU A 16 44.37 -30.64 -10.78
CA LEU A 16 43.66 -30.90 -12.03
C LEU A 16 42.59 -29.81 -12.24
N THR A 17 42.53 -29.22 -13.43
CA THR A 17 41.46 -28.28 -13.78
C THR A 17 40.14 -29.01 -14.04
N ILE A 18 39.02 -28.29 -14.01
CA ILE A 18 37.72 -28.89 -14.35
C ILE A 18 37.69 -29.37 -15.81
N GLU A 19 38.42 -28.72 -16.71
CA GLU A 19 38.60 -29.18 -18.08
C GLU A 19 39.31 -30.55 -18.12
N GLU A 20 40.36 -30.74 -17.31
CA GLU A 20 41.11 -32.00 -17.24
C GLU A 20 40.28 -33.13 -16.62
N ILE A 21 39.47 -32.82 -15.61
CA ILE A 21 38.58 -33.79 -14.95
C ILE A 21 37.43 -34.21 -15.87
N THR A 22 36.94 -33.30 -16.70
CA THR A 22 35.76 -33.53 -17.55
C THR A 22 36.11 -33.92 -18.98
N GLY A 23 37.40 -34.00 -19.34
CA GLY A 23 37.83 -34.27 -20.71
C GLY A 23 37.38 -33.19 -21.70
N GLY A 24 37.28 -31.94 -21.24
CA GLY A 24 36.81 -30.80 -22.03
C GLY A 24 35.28 -30.71 -22.19
N VAL A 25 34.49 -31.53 -21.49
CA VAL A 25 33.01 -31.45 -21.52
C VAL A 25 32.50 -30.18 -20.84
N TYR A 26 33.23 -29.67 -19.84
CA TYR A 26 32.99 -28.37 -19.23
C TYR A 26 34.25 -27.52 -19.33
N ASP A 27 34.19 -26.46 -20.13
CA ASP A 27 35.28 -25.49 -20.33
C ASP A 27 34.83 -24.13 -19.81
N LEU A 28 35.21 -23.79 -18.57
CA LEU A 28 34.81 -22.54 -17.92
C LEU A 28 35.61 -21.33 -18.45
N TYR A 29 36.71 -21.57 -19.16
CA TYR A 29 37.70 -20.54 -19.50
C TYR A 29 37.71 -20.11 -20.96
N THR A 30 36.82 -20.61 -21.82
CA THR A 30 36.70 -20.06 -23.18
C THR A 30 36.24 -18.60 -23.16
N ASP A 31 36.77 -17.80 -24.07
CA ASP A 31 36.36 -16.39 -24.25
C ASP A 31 34.85 -16.24 -24.48
N ALA A 32 34.25 -17.20 -25.20
CA ALA A 32 32.81 -17.24 -25.43
C ALA A 32 32.02 -17.43 -24.12
N ASN A 33 32.46 -18.32 -23.23
CA ASN A 33 31.81 -18.54 -21.94
C ASN A 33 32.03 -17.36 -20.99
N ARG A 34 33.25 -16.82 -20.91
CA ARG A 34 33.56 -15.62 -20.12
C ARG A 34 32.69 -14.44 -20.55
N LYS A 35 32.54 -14.23 -21.85
CA LYS A 35 31.68 -13.19 -22.43
C LYS A 35 30.22 -13.37 -22.06
N ARG A 36 29.69 -14.59 -22.22
CA ARG A 36 28.30 -14.93 -21.88
C ARG A 36 28.01 -14.69 -20.40
N VAL A 37 28.89 -15.14 -19.51
CA VAL A 37 28.71 -14.93 -18.06
C VAL A 37 28.71 -13.44 -17.71
N ALA A 38 29.66 -12.68 -18.26
CA ALA A 38 29.72 -11.23 -18.02
C ALA A 38 28.48 -10.50 -18.54
N VAL A 39 28.03 -10.82 -19.76
CA VAL A 39 26.80 -10.25 -20.34
C VAL A 39 25.59 -10.56 -19.45
N ASN A 40 25.42 -11.81 -19.04
CA ASN A 40 24.30 -12.21 -18.17
C ASN A 40 24.32 -11.43 -16.84
N GLN A 41 25.48 -11.28 -16.21
CA GLN A 41 25.62 -10.50 -14.97
C GLN A 41 25.26 -9.02 -15.17
N VAL A 42 25.66 -8.44 -16.31
CA VAL A 42 25.36 -7.04 -16.64
C VAL A 42 23.86 -6.87 -16.94
N GLU A 43 23.23 -7.84 -17.61
CA GLU A 43 21.79 -7.87 -17.85
C GLU A 43 21.00 -7.98 -16.53
N GLU A 44 21.46 -8.80 -15.58
CA GLU A 44 20.89 -8.86 -14.23
C GLU A 44 21.00 -7.52 -13.49
N VAL A 45 22.17 -6.87 -13.54
CA VAL A 45 22.35 -5.52 -12.98
C VAL A 45 21.41 -4.52 -13.63
N LEU A 46 21.29 -4.56 -14.96
CA LEU A 46 20.38 -3.72 -15.70
C LEU A 46 18.93 -4.05 -15.35
N ALA A 47 18.56 -5.29 -15.01
CA ALA A 47 17.19 -5.70 -14.70
C ALA A 47 16.68 -5.21 -13.33
N ILE A 48 17.56 -4.75 -12.44
CA ILE A 48 17.17 -4.21 -11.13
C ILE A 48 16.35 -2.90 -11.32
N ARG A 49 15.24 -2.77 -10.57
CA ARG A 49 14.28 -1.65 -10.58
C ARG A 49 13.84 -1.31 -9.17
N GLY A 50 13.12 -0.21 -9.03
CA GLY A 50 12.54 0.23 -7.75
C GLY A 50 13.32 1.38 -7.14
N VAL A 51 12.95 1.73 -5.92
CA VAL A 51 13.51 2.88 -5.22
C VAL A 51 15.02 2.75 -5.07
N GLY A 52 15.75 3.81 -5.41
CA GLY A 52 17.22 3.86 -5.34
C GLY A 52 17.96 3.42 -6.59
N TYR A 53 17.24 2.97 -7.63
CA TYR A 53 17.80 2.61 -8.92
C TYR A 53 17.41 3.62 -10.01
N PRO A 54 18.20 3.74 -11.11
CA PRO A 54 17.85 4.59 -12.25
C PRO A 54 16.45 4.30 -12.81
N THR A 55 15.65 5.35 -13.01
CA THR A 55 14.30 5.29 -13.62
C THR A 55 14.35 4.71 -15.03
N THR A 56 13.23 4.18 -15.53
CA THR A 56 13.14 3.54 -16.86
C THR A 56 13.72 4.40 -18.00
N ASP A 57 13.49 5.71 -17.95
CA ASP A 57 13.91 6.67 -18.98
C ASP A 57 15.32 7.25 -18.74
N ASN A 58 16.03 6.79 -17.71
CA ASN A 58 17.36 7.28 -17.38
C ASN A 58 18.37 6.92 -18.48
N ALA A 59 19.09 7.92 -19.00
CA ALA A 59 20.07 7.76 -20.08
C ALA A 59 21.15 6.71 -19.77
N ALA A 60 21.57 6.56 -18.52
CA ALA A 60 22.57 5.56 -18.13
C ALA A 60 22.09 4.11 -18.36
N ARG A 61 20.76 3.87 -18.36
CA ARG A 61 20.20 2.56 -18.72
C ARG A 61 20.37 2.27 -20.21
N ALA A 62 20.11 3.26 -21.06
CA ALA A 62 20.32 3.14 -22.49
C ALA A 62 21.79 2.88 -22.82
N THR A 63 22.71 3.65 -22.20
CA THR A 63 24.16 3.45 -22.35
C THR A 63 24.61 2.05 -21.93
N LEU A 64 24.09 1.52 -20.81
CA LEU A 64 24.42 0.15 -20.39
C LEU A 64 23.87 -0.90 -21.35
N GLN A 65 22.66 -0.70 -21.87
CA GLN A 65 22.05 -1.59 -22.87
C GLN A 65 22.81 -1.61 -24.20
N GLU A 66 23.32 -0.46 -24.63
CA GLU A 66 24.18 -0.35 -25.81
C GLU A 66 25.51 -1.10 -25.59
N ALA A 67 26.12 -0.96 -24.40
CA ALA A 67 27.34 -1.70 -24.05
C ALA A 67 27.12 -3.22 -24.03
N ILE A 68 25.98 -3.70 -23.52
CA ILE A 68 25.59 -5.12 -23.58
C ILE A 68 25.53 -5.59 -25.04
N THR A 69 24.80 -4.84 -25.88
CA THR A 69 24.62 -5.18 -27.30
C THR A 69 25.96 -5.24 -28.03
N ALA A 70 26.82 -4.24 -27.80
CA ALA A 70 28.15 -4.18 -28.38
C ALA A 70 29.02 -5.38 -27.96
N ALA A 71 28.98 -5.75 -26.67
CA ALA A 71 29.73 -6.90 -26.17
C ALA A 71 29.25 -8.21 -26.80
N GLN A 72 27.93 -8.43 -26.91
CA GLN A 72 27.36 -9.62 -27.53
C GLN A 72 27.90 -9.82 -28.96
N SER A 73 27.92 -8.75 -29.78
CA SER A 73 28.40 -8.79 -31.17
C SER A 73 29.92 -8.67 -31.35
N SER A 74 30.67 -8.35 -30.29
CA SER A 74 32.10 -8.07 -30.42
C SER A 74 32.93 -9.31 -30.74
N SER A 75 33.90 -9.11 -31.65
CA SER A 75 35.00 -10.03 -31.97
C SER A 75 36.36 -9.55 -31.43
N ALA A 76 36.38 -8.50 -30.61
CA ALA A 76 37.60 -8.00 -29.95
C ALA A 76 38.13 -9.00 -28.91
N ALA A 77 39.36 -8.76 -28.43
CA ALA A 77 39.94 -9.56 -27.37
C ALA A 77 39.04 -9.54 -26.12
N ILE A 78 38.86 -10.70 -25.47
CA ILE A 78 37.89 -10.83 -24.38
C ILE A 78 38.13 -9.84 -23.24
N ASP A 79 39.39 -9.58 -22.89
CA ASP A 79 39.72 -8.68 -21.78
C ASP A 79 39.34 -7.23 -22.10
N GLU A 80 39.36 -6.82 -23.37
CA GLU A 80 38.89 -5.50 -23.82
C GLU A 80 37.36 -5.40 -23.71
N VAL A 81 36.64 -6.46 -24.10
CA VAL A 81 35.18 -6.54 -23.97
C VAL A 81 34.77 -6.47 -22.50
N LEU A 82 35.44 -7.24 -21.64
CA LEU A 82 35.17 -7.25 -20.19
C LEU A 82 35.49 -5.91 -19.54
N SER A 83 36.61 -5.26 -19.91
CA SER A 83 36.97 -3.93 -19.43
C SER A 83 35.92 -2.88 -19.80
N THR A 84 35.43 -2.92 -21.04
CA THR A 84 34.38 -2.02 -21.54
C THR A 84 33.07 -2.22 -20.79
N LEU A 85 32.62 -3.47 -20.62
CA LEU A 85 31.43 -3.80 -19.85
C LEU A 85 31.55 -3.35 -18.39
N ASN A 86 32.68 -3.62 -17.73
CA ASN A 86 32.91 -3.22 -16.35
C ASN A 86 32.88 -1.70 -16.16
N THR A 87 33.42 -0.95 -17.12
CA THR A 87 33.36 0.51 -17.12
C THR A 87 31.92 1.01 -17.28
N ALA A 88 31.15 0.41 -18.18
CA ALA A 88 29.74 0.74 -18.37
C ALA A 88 28.90 0.43 -17.12
N VAL A 89 29.11 -0.73 -16.48
CA VAL A 89 28.46 -1.10 -15.21
C VAL A 89 28.82 -0.12 -14.11
N THR A 90 30.09 0.22 -13.95
CA THR A 90 30.56 1.17 -12.92
C THR A 90 29.91 2.53 -13.11
N THR A 91 29.85 3.02 -14.35
CA THR A 91 29.21 4.29 -14.70
C THR A 91 27.71 4.24 -14.40
N TYR A 92 27.03 3.16 -14.80
CA TYR A 92 25.60 2.97 -14.54
C TYR A 92 25.29 2.95 -13.03
N LYS A 93 26.06 2.18 -12.25
CA LYS A 93 25.91 2.09 -10.79
C LYS A 93 26.22 3.40 -10.09
N ALA A 94 27.09 4.24 -10.66
CA ALA A 94 27.46 5.54 -10.11
C ALA A 94 26.44 6.66 -10.37
N THR A 95 25.32 6.38 -11.04
CA THR A 95 24.26 7.36 -11.35
C THR A 95 23.69 8.00 -10.08
N LYS A 96 23.50 9.33 -10.12
CA LYS A 96 23.05 10.14 -8.97
C LYS A 96 21.69 10.83 -9.18
N THR A 97 21.29 11.00 -10.44
CA THR A 97 20.06 11.70 -10.84
C THR A 97 19.10 10.74 -11.49
N ASP A 98 17.83 11.15 -11.62
CA ASP A 98 16.76 10.36 -12.24
C ASP A 98 16.71 8.96 -11.62
N ILE A 99 16.75 8.95 -10.29
CA ILE A 99 16.65 7.78 -9.43
C ILE A 99 15.19 7.63 -9.03
N GLN A 100 14.66 6.43 -9.12
CA GLN A 100 13.28 6.16 -8.72
C GLN A 100 13.12 6.41 -7.21
N LEU A 101 12.08 7.14 -6.86
CA LEU A 101 11.68 7.47 -5.49
C LEU A 101 10.39 6.73 -5.13
N PRO A 102 10.03 6.67 -3.83
CA PRO A 102 8.74 6.11 -3.41
C PRO A 102 7.56 6.78 -4.11
N GLU A 103 6.51 5.99 -4.38
CA GLU A 103 5.33 6.41 -5.14
C GLU A 103 4.08 6.37 -4.26
N ASP A 104 3.07 7.17 -4.62
CA ASP A 104 1.81 7.26 -3.87
C ASP A 104 1.07 5.91 -3.82
N GLY A 105 0.66 5.52 -2.62
CA GLY A 105 -0.17 4.34 -2.38
C GLY A 105 0.56 3.01 -2.52
N LYS A 106 1.80 2.99 -3.00
CA LYS A 106 2.67 1.81 -2.91
C LYS A 106 3.11 1.61 -1.46
N ALA A 107 3.50 0.38 -1.13
CA ALA A 107 4.03 0.05 0.18
C ALA A 107 5.48 -0.42 0.09
N TYR A 108 6.23 -0.19 1.15
CA TYR A 108 7.68 -0.42 1.18
C TYR A 108 8.15 -1.01 2.50
N THR A 109 9.23 -1.77 2.44
CA THR A 109 10.05 -2.15 3.60
C THR A 109 11.37 -1.41 3.56
N PHE A 110 11.92 -1.12 4.74
CA PHE A 110 13.21 -0.45 4.89
C PHE A 110 14.23 -1.42 5.45
N THR A 111 15.41 -1.46 4.86
CA THR A 111 16.50 -2.35 5.29
C THR A 111 17.78 -1.53 5.44
N HIS A 112 18.26 -1.38 6.68
CA HIS A 112 19.55 -0.75 6.93
C HIS A 112 20.69 -1.62 6.37
N VAL A 113 21.73 -1.00 5.84
CA VAL A 113 22.92 -1.70 5.33
C VAL A 113 24.15 -1.20 6.07
N THR A 114 24.85 -2.10 6.78
CA THR A 114 26.11 -1.76 7.45
C THR A 114 27.26 -1.58 6.44
N LEU A 115 28.41 -1.06 6.88
CA LEU A 115 29.60 -0.94 6.02
C LEU A 115 30.10 -2.28 5.47
N ASP A 116 29.90 -3.35 6.24
CA ASP A 116 30.25 -4.71 5.83
C ASP A 116 29.20 -5.34 4.88
N GLY A 117 28.19 -4.57 4.48
CA GLY A 117 27.11 -5.01 3.59
C GLY A 117 26.02 -5.84 4.29
N VAL A 118 26.04 -5.95 5.63
CA VAL A 118 25.03 -6.70 6.37
C VAL A 118 23.69 -5.96 6.27
N LYS A 119 22.68 -6.67 5.77
CA LYS A 119 21.31 -6.18 5.66
C LYS A 119 20.57 -6.40 6.99
N GLN A 120 19.96 -5.33 7.49
CA GLN A 120 19.24 -5.32 8.77
C GLN A 120 17.85 -4.72 8.55
N PRO A 121 16.84 -5.57 8.27
CA PRO A 121 15.46 -5.14 8.13
C PRO A 121 14.96 -4.28 9.29
N MET A 122 14.20 -3.24 8.99
CA MET A 122 13.55 -2.39 9.96
C MET A 122 12.22 -3.01 10.42
N THR A 123 12.03 -3.11 11.73
CA THR A 123 10.78 -3.59 12.34
C THR A 123 10.28 -2.59 13.35
N TYR A 124 8.97 -2.38 13.32
CA TYR A 124 8.20 -1.70 14.36
C TYR A 124 7.80 -2.70 15.45
N ASP A 125 7.93 -2.28 16.71
CA ASP A 125 7.17 -2.80 17.84
C ASP A 125 6.73 -1.67 18.80
N ALA A 126 6.05 -2.01 19.89
CA ALA A 126 5.60 -1.04 20.89
C ALA A 126 6.75 -0.31 21.64
N ASN A 127 7.97 -0.84 21.60
CA ASN A 127 9.17 -0.25 22.19
C ASN A 127 9.87 0.70 21.21
N GLY A 128 9.70 0.53 19.91
CA GLY A 128 10.19 1.44 18.88
C GLY A 128 10.51 0.75 17.56
N MET A 129 11.09 1.52 16.65
CA MET A 129 11.67 1.01 15.41
C MET A 129 13.08 0.46 15.68
N THR A 130 13.39 -0.73 15.17
CA THR A 130 14.72 -1.36 15.28
C THR A 130 15.20 -1.89 13.95
N CYS A 131 16.52 -1.97 13.75
CA CYS A 131 17.13 -2.64 12.59
C CYS A 131 18.02 -3.79 13.06
N ASN A 132 17.72 -5.02 12.63
CA ASN A 132 18.50 -6.21 12.94
C ASN A 132 18.43 -7.22 11.79
N ALA A 133 19.44 -8.06 11.59
CA ALA A 133 19.43 -9.08 10.54
C ALA A 133 18.31 -10.14 10.71
N SER A 134 17.82 -10.34 11.94
CA SER A 134 16.78 -11.33 12.26
C SER A 134 15.35 -10.76 12.22
N ASN A 135 15.22 -9.47 11.91
CA ASN A 135 13.94 -8.77 11.93
C ASN A 135 13.03 -9.21 10.77
N ILE A 136 11.73 -9.30 11.05
CA ILE A 136 10.69 -9.40 10.01
C ILE A 136 10.33 -7.96 9.62
N PRO A 137 10.58 -7.53 8.37
CA PRO A 137 10.42 -6.13 8.00
C PRO A 137 8.98 -5.65 8.15
N THR A 138 8.81 -4.45 8.71
CA THR A 138 7.51 -3.78 8.74
C THR A 138 7.23 -3.13 7.38
N VAL A 139 6.02 -3.39 6.87
CA VAL A 139 5.51 -2.77 5.64
C VAL A 139 4.88 -1.43 5.97
N PHE A 140 5.26 -0.39 5.22
CA PHE A 140 4.71 0.95 5.34
C PHE A 140 4.06 1.38 4.02
N VAL A 141 2.83 1.87 4.09
CA VAL A 141 2.16 2.50 2.94
C VAL A 141 2.69 3.92 2.79
N CYS A 142 3.10 4.27 1.57
CA CYS A 142 3.65 5.57 1.21
C CYS A 142 2.55 6.53 0.78
N ARG A 143 2.67 7.77 1.23
CA ARG A 143 1.99 8.93 0.63
C ARG A 143 3.02 10.04 0.46
N LYS A 144 3.22 10.45 -0.78
CA LYS A 144 4.01 11.59 -1.21
C LYS A 144 3.29 12.87 -0.83
N LEU A 145 4.07 13.81 -0.34
CA LEU A 145 3.67 15.16 0.00
C LEU A 145 4.31 16.15 -0.99
N ASP A 146 3.98 17.43 -0.83
CA ASP A 146 4.68 18.51 -1.52
C ASP A 146 6.17 18.56 -1.19
N ASN A 147 6.95 19.24 -2.04
CA ASN A 147 8.38 19.49 -1.85
C ASN A 147 9.27 18.23 -1.70
N GLY A 148 8.83 17.10 -2.26
CA GLY A 148 9.60 15.85 -2.25
C GLY A 148 9.68 15.18 -0.88
N LYS A 149 8.69 15.45 -0.01
CA LYS A 149 8.52 14.75 1.28
C LYS A 149 7.55 13.60 1.13
N TYR A 150 7.57 12.71 2.12
CA TYR A 150 6.74 11.50 2.17
C TYR A 150 6.29 11.25 3.60
N ILE A 151 5.14 10.60 3.74
CA ILE A 151 4.73 9.91 4.96
C ILE A 151 4.73 8.41 4.69
N PHE A 152 5.05 7.65 5.74
CA PHE A 152 5.06 6.19 5.71
C PHE A 152 4.30 5.69 6.93
N VAL A 153 3.17 5.00 6.73
CA VAL A 153 2.33 4.51 7.82
C VAL A 153 2.27 2.98 7.79
N CYS A 154 2.53 2.34 8.93
CA CYS A 154 2.46 0.89 9.03
C CYS A 154 1.04 0.39 9.31
N ASN A 155 0.89 -0.93 9.26
CA ASN A 155 -0.37 -1.63 9.48
C ASN A 155 -0.95 -1.52 10.90
N GLU A 156 -0.25 -0.87 11.83
CA GLU A 156 -0.76 -0.51 13.16
C GLU A 156 -1.15 0.97 13.29
N GLY A 157 -1.21 1.69 12.17
CA GLY A 157 -1.50 3.13 12.16
C GLY A 157 -0.36 3.99 12.73
N LYS A 158 0.88 3.47 12.72
CA LYS A 158 2.06 4.21 13.20
C LYS A 158 2.79 4.82 12.04
N TYR A 159 3.00 6.13 12.12
CA TYR A 159 3.70 6.90 11.10
C TYR A 159 5.18 6.95 11.44
N LEU A 160 6.03 6.54 10.50
CA LEU A 160 7.48 6.59 10.65
C LEU A 160 7.92 8.04 10.93
N SER A 161 8.74 8.21 11.95
CA SER A 161 9.38 9.49 12.29
C SER A 161 10.89 9.32 12.37
N TRP A 162 11.60 10.42 12.61
CA TRP A 162 13.04 10.34 12.89
C TRP A 162 13.35 9.46 14.11
N ILE A 163 14.46 8.73 14.06
CA ILE A 163 15.03 7.89 15.13
C ILE A 163 16.50 8.24 15.29
N GLY A 164 16.97 8.31 16.54
CA GLY A 164 18.39 8.47 16.87
C GLY A 164 18.71 8.10 18.32
N SER A 165 19.98 8.21 18.70
CA SER A 165 20.45 7.98 20.08
C SER A 165 19.85 8.98 21.08
N SER A 166 19.65 10.23 20.66
CA SER A 166 19.06 11.30 21.46
C SER A 166 18.31 12.33 20.62
N GLY A 167 17.15 12.75 21.12
CA GLY A 167 16.21 13.61 20.40
C GLY A 167 15.23 12.80 19.55
N GLY A 168 14.29 13.46 18.90
CA GLY A 168 13.17 12.81 18.22
C GLY A 168 11.91 12.82 19.08
N ILE A 169 10.77 12.75 18.41
CA ILE A 169 9.47 12.65 19.07
C ILE A 169 9.28 11.26 19.70
N ASN A 170 8.33 11.17 20.65
CA ASN A 170 7.93 9.91 21.27
C ASN A 170 9.11 9.17 21.92
N ASN A 171 9.97 9.91 22.63
CA ASN A 171 11.17 9.37 23.28
C ASN A 171 12.08 8.58 22.31
N ASN A 172 12.23 9.09 21.09
CA ASN A 172 13.12 8.54 20.05
C ASN A 172 12.67 7.15 19.55
N LYS A 173 11.40 6.78 19.73
CA LYS A 173 10.87 5.48 19.29
C LYS A 173 10.72 5.34 17.78
N GLY A 174 10.81 6.43 17.02
CA GLY A 174 10.73 6.37 15.56
C GLY A 174 9.35 6.33 14.95
N TYR A 175 8.33 6.62 15.75
CA TYR A 175 6.99 6.74 15.22
C TYR A 175 6.12 7.70 16.03
N VAL A 176 5.07 8.17 15.38
CA VAL A 176 3.93 8.87 16.01
C VAL A 176 2.63 8.14 15.72
N ASN A 177 1.59 8.43 16.51
CA ASN A 177 0.29 7.75 16.42
C ASN A 177 -0.67 8.39 15.41
N SER A 178 -0.35 9.58 14.91
CA SER A 178 -1.18 10.32 13.96
C SER A 178 -0.30 11.21 13.09
N TYR A 179 -0.77 11.50 11.88
CA TYR A 179 -0.19 12.55 11.06
C TYR A 179 -0.68 13.92 11.52
N ASP A 180 0.19 14.91 11.55
CA ASP A 180 -0.16 16.31 11.77
C ASP A 180 0.26 17.11 10.54
N ALA A 181 -0.74 17.65 9.84
CA ALA A 181 -0.57 18.37 8.58
C ALA A 181 -0.16 19.83 8.75
N ALA A 182 -0.11 20.36 9.98
CA ALA A 182 0.20 21.76 10.22
C ALA A 182 1.65 22.09 9.82
N SER A 183 1.83 22.53 8.57
CA SER A 183 3.11 23.04 8.09
C SER A 183 3.42 24.37 8.78
N GLY A 184 4.38 24.37 9.71
CA GLY A 184 4.91 25.60 10.30
C GLY A 184 4.85 25.72 11.82
N SER A 185 4.56 24.66 12.58
CA SER A 185 4.56 24.74 14.05
C SER A 185 4.96 23.44 14.73
N TYR A 186 6.21 23.02 14.58
CA TYR A 186 6.78 22.00 15.46
C TYR A 186 6.15 20.60 15.39
N THR A 187 5.35 20.29 14.36
CA THR A 187 4.49 19.09 14.33
C THR A 187 4.70 18.15 13.14
N ASP A 188 5.53 18.50 12.16
CA ASP A 188 5.78 17.72 10.94
C ASP A 188 6.73 16.52 11.14
N TRP A 189 6.61 15.83 12.26
CA TRP A 189 7.53 14.77 12.71
C TRP A 189 7.61 13.55 11.79
N SER A 190 6.55 13.32 11.01
CA SER A 190 6.44 12.21 10.06
C SER A 190 6.78 12.61 8.63
N ASN A 191 7.19 13.86 8.38
CA ASN A 191 7.64 14.28 7.07
C ASN A 191 9.04 13.73 6.80
N ILE A 192 9.09 12.66 6.01
CA ILE A 192 10.31 11.96 5.66
C ILE A 192 10.87 12.49 4.33
N THR A 193 12.18 12.66 4.30
CA THR A 193 12.96 12.97 3.10
C THR A 193 13.74 11.73 2.70
N ILE A 194 13.65 11.35 1.43
CA ILE A 194 14.36 10.22 0.87
C ILE A 194 15.30 10.75 -0.22
N GLU A 195 16.60 10.51 -0.07
CA GLU A 195 17.65 11.04 -0.94
C GLU A 195 18.58 9.90 -1.39
N LYS A 196 19.11 9.98 -2.61
CA LYS A 196 20.13 9.02 -3.07
C LYS A 196 21.39 9.20 -2.20
N MET A 197 21.99 8.10 -1.75
CA MET A 197 23.31 8.18 -1.13
C MET A 197 24.37 8.59 -2.17
N VAL A 198 25.05 9.70 -1.90
CA VAL A 198 26.08 10.29 -2.77
C VAL A 198 27.40 10.41 -2.02
N LYS A 199 28.50 9.99 -2.65
CA LYS A 199 29.86 10.11 -2.11
C LYS A 199 30.23 11.58 -1.87
N GLY A 200 30.78 11.87 -0.70
CA GLY A 200 31.18 13.21 -0.27
C GLY A 200 30.88 13.47 1.21
N GLY A 201 31.54 14.46 1.80
CA GLY A 201 31.41 14.76 3.23
C GLY A 201 31.74 13.54 4.09
N ASN A 202 30.74 13.03 4.83
CA ASN A 202 30.83 11.87 5.72
C ASN A 202 30.48 10.52 5.06
N VAL A 203 30.24 10.51 3.75
CA VAL A 203 30.03 9.30 2.94
C VAL A 203 31.32 9.06 2.16
N THR A 204 32.25 8.33 2.78
CA THR A 204 33.65 8.24 2.32
C THR A 204 34.11 6.81 1.99
N TYR A 205 33.44 5.78 2.51
CA TYR A 205 33.86 4.38 2.36
C TYR A 205 33.37 3.77 1.03
N GLY A 206 34.29 3.40 0.14
CA GLY A 206 33.98 2.88 -1.19
C GLY A 206 33.78 3.98 -2.23
N GLU A 207 33.47 3.59 -3.46
CA GLU A 207 33.18 4.48 -4.59
C GLU A 207 31.67 4.70 -4.78
N GLN A 208 31.30 5.71 -5.58
CA GLN A 208 29.88 6.02 -5.80
C GLN A 208 29.07 4.83 -6.35
N ALA A 209 29.72 3.96 -7.13
CA ALA A 209 29.11 2.76 -7.68
C ALA A 209 28.76 1.71 -6.61
N ASP A 210 29.46 1.71 -5.46
CA ASP A 210 29.19 0.79 -4.35
C ASP A 210 27.88 1.14 -3.63
N TYR A 211 27.36 2.35 -3.83
CA TYR A 211 26.11 2.81 -3.24
C TYR A 211 24.88 2.51 -4.11
N PHE A 212 25.00 1.62 -5.09
CA PHE A 212 23.89 1.29 -6.00
C PHE A 212 22.67 0.77 -5.21
N GLY A 213 21.51 1.42 -5.38
CA GLY A 213 20.30 1.13 -4.60
C GLY A 213 20.23 1.81 -3.22
N PHE A 214 21.35 2.30 -2.67
CA PHE A 214 21.35 2.90 -1.32
C PHE A 214 20.74 4.30 -1.32
N MET A 215 19.77 4.46 -0.43
CA MET A 215 19.10 5.71 -0.08
C MET A 215 19.49 6.15 1.33
N THR A 216 19.30 7.42 1.62
CA THR A 216 19.39 8.00 2.96
C THR A 216 18.03 8.55 3.34
N ILE A 217 17.71 8.46 4.63
CA ILE A 217 16.44 8.88 5.20
C ILE A 217 16.71 10.03 6.16
N ALA A 218 15.98 11.12 6.02
CA ALA A 218 16.08 12.25 6.93
C ALA A 218 14.72 12.82 7.31
N ALA A 219 14.59 13.26 8.55
CA ALA A 219 13.35 13.77 9.11
C ALA A 219 13.66 14.74 10.25
N ARG A 220 12.61 15.34 10.82
CA ARG A 220 12.75 16.28 11.93
C ARG A 220 13.23 15.57 13.19
N ARG A 221 14.32 16.07 13.77
CA ARG A 221 14.91 15.55 15.01
C ARG A 221 14.44 16.29 16.26
N THR A 222 14.38 17.62 16.24
CA THR A 222 14.06 18.42 17.43
C THR A 222 12.95 19.43 17.16
N THR A 223 12.43 20.02 18.24
CA THR A 223 11.53 21.16 18.12
C THR A 223 12.20 22.31 17.39
N ALA A 224 13.52 22.55 17.45
CA ALA A 224 14.16 23.64 16.69
C ALA A 224 14.15 23.49 15.14
N TYR A 225 13.46 22.49 14.57
CA TYR A 225 13.47 22.13 13.15
C TYR A 225 14.88 21.80 12.66
N GLU A 226 15.51 20.83 13.31
CA GLU A 226 16.78 20.27 12.83
C GLU A 226 16.51 19.03 11.98
N LYS A 227 16.96 19.05 10.72
CA LYS A 227 16.98 17.85 9.84
C LYS A 227 18.03 16.88 10.39
N GLY A 228 17.58 15.71 10.86
CA GLY A 228 18.45 14.60 11.23
C GLY A 228 18.37 13.48 10.19
N TYR A 229 19.49 12.84 9.88
CA TYR A 229 19.52 11.60 9.10
C TYR A 229 19.34 10.40 10.04
N LEU A 230 18.65 9.36 9.60
CA LEU A 230 18.67 8.06 10.28
C LEU A 230 20.06 7.47 10.06
N ILE A 231 20.81 7.33 11.14
CA ILE A 231 22.15 6.75 11.12
C ILE A 231 22.24 5.66 12.19
N LEU A 232 23.00 4.61 11.90
CA LEU A 232 23.27 3.53 12.83
C LEU A 232 24.76 3.27 12.93
N ASN A 233 25.24 3.05 14.15
CA ASN A 233 26.49 2.37 14.42
C ASN A 233 26.18 0.89 14.63
N HIS A 234 26.46 0.07 13.61
CA HIS A 234 25.98 -1.30 13.53
C HIS A 234 24.43 -1.37 13.63
N ALA A 235 23.87 -1.68 14.80
CA ALA A 235 22.43 -1.78 15.05
C ALA A 235 21.89 -0.69 16.02
N ALA A 236 22.77 0.14 16.59
CA ALA A 236 22.36 1.20 17.50
C ALA A 236 22.18 2.50 16.72
N TYR A 237 21.01 3.12 16.87
CA TYR A 237 20.75 4.44 16.29
C TYR A 237 21.66 5.51 16.89
N ASP A 238 22.07 6.46 16.07
CA ASP A 238 22.81 7.66 16.48
C ASP A 238 22.21 8.91 15.81
N ASN A 239 22.77 10.08 16.07
CA ASN A 239 22.25 11.34 15.56
C ASN A 239 23.26 12.13 14.73
N SER A 240 22.84 12.58 13.54
CA SER A 240 23.67 13.42 12.68
C SER A 240 22.82 14.31 11.76
N ASN A 241 23.36 15.49 11.43
CA ASN A 241 22.80 16.41 10.44
C ASN A 241 23.35 16.17 9.02
N SER A 242 24.09 15.08 8.82
CA SER A 242 24.66 14.67 7.53
C SER A 242 24.56 13.15 7.36
N PRO A 243 24.46 12.63 6.11
CA PRO A 243 24.49 11.20 5.86
C PRO A 243 25.89 10.63 6.15
N TYR A 244 25.96 9.35 6.48
CA TYR A 244 27.20 8.66 6.83
C TYR A 244 27.32 7.35 6.04
N PHE A 245 28.54 7.07 5.59
CA PHE A 245 28.98 5.73 5.19
C PHE A 245 30.50 5.72 5.36
N GLN A 246 30.93 5.62 6.63
CA GLN A 246 32.34 5.76 6.99
C GLN A 246 32.66 5.09 8.32
N THR A 247 33.94 4.79 8.51
CA THR A 247 34.51 4.39 9.79
C THR A 247 35.06 5.60 10.54
N SER A 248 34.91 5.62 11.86
CA SER A 248 35.55 6.57 12.76
C SER A 248 36.14 5.80 13.94
N GLY A 249 37.43 5.47 13.85
CA GLY A 249 38.08 4.58 14.82
C GLY A 249 37.43 3.20 14.83
N SER A 250 37.00 2.73 16.00
CA SER A 250 36.29 1.46 16.19
C SER A 250 34.79 1.52 15.86
N ASN A 251 34.25 2.69 15.50
CA ASN A 251 32.83 2.85 15.16
C ASN A 251 32.62 2.84 13.64
N SER A 252 31.55 2.18 13.20
CA SER A 252 31.18 2.03 11.79
C SER A 252 29.78 2.59 11.58
N TYR A 253 29.70 3.78 10.99
CA TYR A 253 28.45 4.50 10.83
C TYR A 253 27.92 4.36 9.41
N SER A 254 26.64 4.02 9.29
CA SER A 254 25.92 3.97 8.03
C SER A 254 24.56 4.65 8.15
N SER A 255 24.21 5.37 7.10
CA SER A 255 22.88 5.91 6.83
C SER A 255 22.27 5.26 5.58
N ALA A 256 22.82 4.13 5.13
CA ALA A 256 22.39 3.44 3.92
C ALA A 256 21.16 2.59 4.22
N PHE A 257 20.11 2.83 3.44
CA PHE A 257 18.89 2.02 3.45
C PHE A 257 18.59 1.54 2.04
N LEU A 258 18.21 0.27 1.92
CA LEU A 258 17.44 -0.24 0.80
C LEU A 258 15.95 -0.01 1.11
N ILE A 259 15.21 0.42 0.09
CA ILE A 259 13.77 0.65 0.16
C ILE A 259 13.14 -0.23 -0.90
N GLU A 260 12.48 -1.30 -0.47
CA GLU A 260 12.01 -2.37 -1.36
C GLU A 260 10.48 -2.38 -1.38
N GLU A 261 9.88 -2.48 -2.56
CA GLU A 261 8.42 -2.51 -2.72
C GLU A 261 7.85 -3.78 -2.06
N ALA A 262 6.75 -3.62 -1.34
CA ALA A 262 6.06 -4.68 -0.63
C ALA A 262 4.55 -4.62 -0.93
N ALA A 263 3.87 -5.76 -0.80
CA ALA A 263 2.45 -5.83 -0.99
C ALA A 263 1.68 -5.33 0.25
N TYR A 264 0.66 -4.51 0.02
CA TYR A 264 -0.32 -4.12 1.04
C TYR A 264 -1.72 -4.02 0.40
N PRO A 265 -2.80 -4.48 1.08
CA PRO A 265 -4.12 -4.58 0.46
C PRO A 265 -4.92 -3.26 0.51
N ASN A 266 -4.35 -2.18 -0.01
CA ASN A 266 -5.01 -0.86 -0.13
C ASN A 266 -5.52 -0.54 -1.55
N ASN A 267 -5.26 -1.39 -2.55
CA ASN A 267 -5.99 -1.33 -3.82
C ASN A 267 -7.24 -2.22 -3.72
N VAL A 268 -8.41 -1.60 -3.50
CA VAL A 268 -9.67 -2.31 -3.27
C VAL A 268 -10.34 -2.65 -4.60
N ALA A 269 -10.91 -3.85 -4.70
CA ALA A 269 -11.77 -4.24 -5.82
C ALA A 269 -13.22 -3.93 -5.51
N LEU A 270 -13.96 -3.40 -6.48
CA LEU A 270 -15.37 -3.06 -6.39
C LEU A 270 -16.20 -3.93 -7.33
N SER A 271 -17.42 -4.27 -6.91
CA SER A 271 -18.37 -5.05 -7.70
C SER A 271 -19.42 -4.14 -8.32
N GLU A 272 -19.79 -4.35 -9.57
CA GLU A 272 -20.88 -3.61 -10.21
C GLU A 272 -22.22 -3.92 -9.55
N ILE A 273 -23.02 -2.88 -9.33
CA ILE A 273 -24.42 -2.93 -8.90
C ILE A 273 -25.28 -3.06 -10.16
N THR A 274 -26.06 -4.13 -10.22
CA THR A 274 -26.93 -4.51 -11.33
C THR A 274 -28.39 -4.44 -10.92
N ALA A 275 -29.31 -4.55 -11.88
CA ALA A 275 -30.74 -4.58 -11.61
C ALA A 275 -31.18 -5.80 -10.77
N GLU A 276 -30.36 -6.85 -10.68
CA GLU A 276 -30.61 -8.04 -9.86
C GLU A 276 -30.32 -7.79 -8.38
N ASP A 277 -29.58 -6.73 -8.04
CA ASP A 277 -29.13 -6.40 -6.69
C ASP A 277 -30.22 -5.67 -5.89
N THR A 278 -31.34 -6.36 -5.71
CA THR A 278 -32.59 -5.81 -5.16
C THR A 278 -32.49 -5.29 -3.72
N TYR A 279 -31.42 -5.64 -2.99
CA TYR A 279 -31.15 -5.20 -1.62
C TYR A 279 -30.36 -3.89 -1.54
N ILE A 280 -29.87 -3.36 -2.66
CA ILE A 280 -29.27 -2.04 -2.73
C ILE A 280 -30.32 -1.04 -3.25
N LYS A 281 -30.71 -0.09 -2.39
CA LYS A 281 -31.77 0.90 -2.67
C LYS A 281 -31.20 2.32 -2.70
N GLY A 282 -31.69 3.16 -3.60
CA GLY A 282 -31.27 4.57 -3.69
C GLY A 282 -29.90 4.80 -4.34
N ILE A 283 -29.36 3.79 -5.03
CA ILE A 283 -28.17 3.90 -5.89
C ILE A 283 -28.55 3.40 -7.29
N GLU A 284 -28.12 4.13 -8.32
CA GLU A 284 -28.35 3.76 -9.70
C GLU A 284 -27.57 2.50 -10.11
N THR A 285 -28.14 1.70 -11.02
CA THR A 285 -27.45 0.54 -11.62
C THR A 285 -26.23 0.99 -12.42
N GLY A 286 -25.20 0.16 -12.45
CA GLY A 286 -23.92 0.43 -13.12
C GLY A 286 -22.88 1.09 -12.21
N ARG A 287 -23.26 1.59 -11.02
CA ARG A 287 -22.29 2.01 -9.99
C ARG A 287 -21.53 0.80 -9.44
N THR A 288 -20.40 1.02 -8.78
CA THR A 288 -19.64 -0.07 -8.17
C THR A 288 -19.61 0.05 -6.65
N ILE A 289 -19.52 -1.07 -5.94
CA ILE A 289 -19.58 -1.14 -4.47
C ILE A 289 -18.49 -2.04 -3.89
N CYS A 290 -17.90 -1.63 -2.76
CA CYS A 290 -17.13 -2.50 -1.89
C CYS A 290 -17.22 -2.07 -0.42
N THR A 291 -16.65 -2.88 0.48
CA THR A 291 -16.41 -2.48 1.87
C THR A 291 -14.93 -2.18 2.08
N PHE A 292 -14.67 -1.24 2.99
CA PHE A 292 -13.31 -0.82 3.32
C PHE A 292 -13.17 -0.44 4.80
N SER A 293 -11.97 -0.63 5.32
CA SER A 293 -11.50 -0.04 6.58
C SER A 293 -9.97 0.01 6.57
N ALA A 294 -9.36 0.84 7.41
CA ALA A 294 -7.91 0.92 7.55
C ALA A 294 -7.51 1.32 8.99
N PRO A 295 -6.31 0.93 9.45
CA PRO A 295 -5.82 1.26 10.79
C PRO A 295 -5.32 2.71 10.92
N PHE A 296 -5.43 3.50 9.84
CA PHE A 296 -5.06 4.90 9.76
C PHE A 296 -6.06 5.66 8.89
N PRO A 297 -6.15 7.00 9.05
CA PRO A 297 -7.02 7.82 8.22
C PRO A 297 -6.68 7.69 6.74
N THR A 298 -7.70 7.61 5.89
CA THR A 298 -7.55 7.28 4.47
C THR A 298 -8.36 8.22 3.59
N VAL A 299 -7.75 8.72 2.52
CA VAL A 299 -8.40 9.60 1.54
C VAL A 299 -9.47 8.84 0.77
N ILE A 300 -10.65 9.45 0.61
CA ILE A 300 -11.69 8.96 -0.30
C ILE A 300 -11.25 9.28 -1.73
N PRO A 301 -11.11 8.28 -2.63
CA PRO A 301 -10.71 8.54 -4.01
C PRO A 301 -11.66 9.49 -4.73
N GLU A 302 -11.13 10.22 -5.72
CA GLU A 302 -11.94 11.15 -6.53
C GLU A 302 -13.14 10.42 -7.17
N ASN A 303 -14.31 11.06 -7.17
CA ASN A 303 -15.58 10.53 -7.69
C ASN A 303 -16.13 9.29 -6.96
N VAL A 304 -15.49 8.83 -5.89
CA VAL A 304 -16.00 7.80 -4.98
C VAL A 304 -16.72 8.46 -3.82
N SER A 305 -17.82 7.85 -3.35
CA SER A 305 -18.50 8.28 -2.13
C SER A 305 -18.37 7.21 -1.04
N ALA A 306 -18.08 7.62 0.18
CA ALA A 306 -18.02 6.73 1.34
C ALA A 306 -19.27 6.89 2.21
N TYR A 307 -19.76 5.77 2.76
CA TYR A 307 -20.94 5.73 3.62
C TYR A 307 -20.71 4.85 4.83
N TYR A 308 -21.28 5.23 5.97
CA TYR A 308 -21.35 4.42 7.18
C TYR A 308 -22.79 4.05 7.49
N ALA A 309 -22.99 2.98 8.27
CA ALA A 309 -24.31 2.40 8.49
C ALA A 309 -24.95 2.91 9.79
N LEU A 310 -26.25 3.21 9.71
CA LEU A 310 -27.13 3.52 10.83
C LEU A 310 -28.28 2.51 10.90
N ASN A 311 -28.80 2.26 12.09
CA ASN A 311 -29.94 1.34 12.25
C ASN A 311 -31.25 2.03 11.90
N THR A 312 -32.11 1.35 11.14
CA THR A 312 -33.54 1.64 11.04
C THR A 312 -34.33 0.35 11.11
N GLU A 313 -35.61 0.41 11.48
CA GLU A 313 -36.46 -0.75 11.73
C GLU A 313 -36.50 -1.77 10.57
N ASP A 314 -36.23 -1.32 9.33
CA ASP A 314 -36.33 -2.14 8.12
C ASP A 314 -34.99 -2.46 7.42
N GLY A 315 -33.82 -2.11 7.97
CA GLY A 315 -32.49 -2.41 7.39
C GLY A 315 -31.40 -1.38 7.73
N ALA A 316 -30.27 -1.41 7.01
CA ALA A 316 -29.16 -0.49 7.27
C ALA A 316 -29.30 0.78 6.41
N LYS A 317 -29.52 1.93 7.06
CA LYS A 317 -29.53 3.24 6.39
C LYS A 317 -28.10 3.74 6.24
N MET A 318 -27.73 4.15 5.03
CA MET A 318 -26.38 4.59 4.70
C MET A 318 -26.28 6.11 4.83
N LYS A 319 -25.45 6.59 5.76
CA LYS A 319 -25.14 8.01 5.90
C LYS A 319 -23.82 8.33 5.20
N ARG A 320 -23.84 9.33 4.33
CA ARG A 320 -22.69 9.74 3.53
C ARG A 320 -21.65 10.45 4.41
N ILE A 321 -20.37 10.13 4.20
CA ILE A 321 -19.24 10.93 4.68
C ILE A 321 -19.04 12.10 3.72
N THR A 322 -19.08 13.33 4.25
CA THR A 322 -19.01 14.57 3.46
C THR A 322 -17.63 15.23 3.49
N THR A 323 -16.74 14.77 4.36
CA THR A 323 -15.34 15.17 4.42
C THR A 323 -14.49 14.30 3.47
N PRO A 324 -13.29 14.75 3.08
CA PRO A 324 -12.46 14.04 2.11
C PRO A 324 -11.77 12.77 2.64
N ALA A 325 -11.71 12.53 3.96
CA ALA A 325 -11.04 11.36 4.53
C ALA A 325 -11.93 10.53 5.47
N ILE A 326 -11.75 9.21 5.38
CA ILE A 326 -12.32 8.21 6.29
C ILE A 326 -11.41 8.11 7.52
N PRO A 327 -11.94 8.24 8.75
CA PRO A 327 -11.15 8.10 9.96
C PRO A 327 -10.57 6.69 10.13
N ALA A 328 -9.48 6.58 10.88
CA ALA A 328 -8.91 5.29 11.26
C ALA A 328 -9.94 4.40 11.98
N ASN A 329 -9.84 3.09 11.76
CA ASN A 329 -10.66 2.08 12.43
C ASN A 329 -12.17 2.27 12.22
N GLN A 330 -12.58 2.80 11.07
CA GLN A 330 -13.98 2.88 10.68
C GLN A 330 -14.28 1.94 9.51
N GLY A 331 -15.36 1.15 9.65
CA GLY A 331 -15.91 0.36 8.56
C GLY A 331 -16.81 1.22 7.69
N VAL A 332 -16.61 1.20 6.38
CA VAL A 332 -17.43 1.95 5.41
C VAL A 332 -17.77 1.11 4.19
N ILE A 333 -18.79 1.56 3.46
CA ILE A 333 -19.05 1.18 2.08
C ILE A 333 -18.52 2.29 1.16
N LEU A 334 -17.85 1.88 0.09
CA LEU A 334 -17.44 2.77 -1.00
C LEU A 334 -18.35 2.56 -2.21
N ILE A 335 -18.83 3.65 -2.80
CA ILE A 335 -19.63 3.66 -4.04
C ILE A 335 -18.86 4.42 -5.12
N GLY A 336 -18.35 3.69 -6.11
CA GLY A 336 -17.64 4.22 -7.28
C GLY A 336 -18.56 4.46 -8.48
N PRO A 337 -18.13 5.27 -9.46
CA PRO A 337 -18.86 5.48 -10.71
C PRO A 337 -18.84 4.23 -11.61
N ASN A 338 -19.59 4.26 -12.71
CA ASN A 338 -19.61 3.16 -13.67
C ASN A 338 -18.21 2.88 -14.23
N GLY A 339 -17.83 1.60 -14.27
CA GLY A 339 -16.52 1.14 -14.70
C GLY A 339 -15.40 1.29 -13.65
N PHE A 340 -15.68 1.85 -12.46
CA PHE A 340 -14.70 1.98 -11.39
C PHE A 340 -14.52 0.67 -10.63
N ASN A 341 -13.72 -0.25 -11.18
CA ASN A 341 -13.55 -1.60 -10.66
C ASN A 341 -12.45 -1.73 -9.59
N THR A 342 -11.56 -0.74 -9.50
CA THR A 342 -10.48 -0.70 -8.50
C THR A 342 -10.30 0.70 -7.94
N GLY A 343 -10.04 0.81 -6.64
CA GLY A 343 -9.72 2.07 -5.97
C GLY A 343 -8.44 1.97 -5.15
N LEU A 344 -7.46 2.84 -5.45
CA LEU A 344 -6.26 2.96 -4.63
C LEU A 344 -6.55 3.86 -3.42
N MET A 345 -6.45 3.29 -2.24
CA MET A 345 -6.69 3.98 -0.98
C MET A 345 -5.37 4.52 -0.41
N LEU A 346 -5.30 5.84 -0.25
CA LEU A 346 -4.09 6.55 0.21
C LEU A 346 -4.21 6.94 1.68
N PRO A 347 -3.12 6.86 2.48
CA PRO A 347 -3.07 7.51 3.79
C PRO A 347 -3.45 8.99 3.66
N ALA A 348 -4.28 9.49 4.58
CA ALA A 348 -4.53 10.92 4.66
C ALA A 348 -3.28 11.66 5.12
N ALA A 349 -3.06 12.82 4.51
CA ALA A 349 -1.92 13.70 4.66
C ALA A 349 -2.36 15.17 4.81
N GLY A 350 -3.44 15.40 5.57
CA GLY A 350 -4.01 16.72 5.84
C GLY A 350 -5.41 16.93 5.28
N GLU A 351 -5.94 15.97 4.53
CA GLU A 351 -7.35 15.89 4.23
C GLU A 351 -8.17 15.78 5.52
N GLU A 352 -9.22 16.60 5.67
CA GLU A 352 -10.09 16.60 6.84
C GLU A 352 -10.77 15.23 7.04
N GLU A 353 -10.61 14.68 8.25
CA GLU A 353 -11.25 13.43 8.66
C GLU A 353 -12.71 13.66 9.08
N ALA A 354 -13.55 12.65 8.84
CA ALA A 354 -14.95 12.70 9.27
C ALA A 354 -15.10 12.54 10.79
N GLU A 355 -15.77 13.47 11.46
CA GLU A 355 -16.29 13.22 12.81
C GLU A 355 -17.60 12.44 12.73
N LEU A 356 -17.58 11.16 13.09
CA LEU A 356 -18.78 10.30 13.08
C LEU A 356 -19.56 10.48 14.39
N THR A 357 -20.54 11.38 14.38
CA THR A 357 -21.37 11.69 15.56
C THR A 357 -22.41 10.61 15.90
N ASP A 358 -22.80 9.81 14.92
CA ASP A 358 -23.73 8.71 15.10
C ASP A 358 -22.95 7.39 15.26
N VAL A 359 -23.55 6.41 15.94
CA VAL A 359 -22.96 5.07 16.06
C VAL A 359 -22.93 4.40 14.70
N ASN A 360 -21.73 4.24 14.14
CA ASN A 360 -21.51 3.43 12.95
C ASN A 360 -21.74 1.95 13.28
N LEU A 361 -22.71 1.33 12.60
CA LEU A 361 -23.02 -0.09 12.78
C LEU A 361 -21.98 -1.02 12.16
N PHE A 362 -21.19 -0.54 11.20
CA PHE A 362 -20.13 -1.37 10.64
C PHE A 362 -19.01 -1.56 11.65
N ALA A 363 -18.69 -2.83 11.91
CA ALA A 363 -17.40 -3.20 12.45
C ALA A 363 -16.35 -3.23 11.33
N HIS A 364 -15.08 -3.24 11.72
CA HIS A 364 -13.95 -3.16 10.80
C HIS A 364 -12.98 -4.33 10.99
N THR A 365 -12.23 -4.61 9.94
CA THR A 365 -11.05 -5.50 9.97
C THR A 365 -9.76 -4.72 9.70
N ALA A 366 -9.74 -3.44 10.10
CA ALA A 366 -8.58 -2.55 9.96
C ALA A 366 -7.31 -3.20 10.51
N GLY A 367 -6.32 -3.43 9.66
CA GLY A 367 -5.02 -3.95 10.04
C GLY A 367 -4.95 -5.46 10.36
N ALA A 368 -6.07 -6.14 10.61
CA ALA A 368 -6.06 -7.55 10.95
C ALA A 368 -7.27 -8.29 10.37
N ALA A 369 -7.06 -9.53 9.92
CA ALA A 369 -8.16 -10.37 9.51
C ALA A 369 -9.08 -10.69 10.70
N HIS A 370 -10.36 -10.88 10.44
CA HIS A 370 -11.37 -11.21 11.44
C HIS A 370 -11.88 -12.63 11.23
N GLU A 371 -11.98 -13.42 12.29
CA GLU A 371 -12.64 -14.72 12.25
C GLU A 371 -14.14 -14.51 12.45
N LEU A 372 -14.93 -14.87 11.42
CA LEU A 372 -16.37 -14.67 11.41
C LEU A 372 -17.04 -15.54 12.48
N VAL A 373 -17.94 -14.93 13.25
CA VAL A 373 -18.79 -15.61 14.23
C VAL A 373 -20.23 -15.72 13.74
N GLU A 374 -21.02 -16.56 14.40
CA GLU A 374 -22.44 -16.67 14.09
C GLU A 374 -23.16 -15.33 14.29
N GLY A 375 -23.84 -14.88 13.24
CA GLY A 375 -24.52 -13.58 13.22
C GLY A 375 -23.72 -12.45 12.56
N ASP A 376 -22.45 -12.63 12.22
CA ASP A 376 -21.74 -11.64 11.40
C ASP A 376 -22.28 -11.65 9.97
N TYR A 377 -22.44 -10.46 9.37
CA TYR A 377 -22.83 -10.32 7.97
C TYR A 377 -21.72 -9.60 7.16
N ILE A 378 -21.45 -10.12 5.97
CA ILE A 378 -20.45 -9.57 5.03
C ILE A 378 -21.11 -9.19 3.70
N LEU A 379 -20.57 -8.18 3.03
CA LEU A 379 -20.96 -7.87 1.65
C LEU A 379 -20.58 -9.04 0.74
N ALA A 380 -21.58 -9.67 0.12
CA ALA A 380 -21.39 -10.77 -0.81
C ALA A 380 -22.49 -10.76 -1.88
N LYS A 381 -22.31 -11.56 -2.93
CA LYS A 381 -23.34 -11.80 -3.96
C LYS A 381 -24.05 -13.12 -3.67
N GLY A 382 -25.35 -13.04 -3.37
CA GLY A 382 -26.23 -14.18 -3.15
C GLY A 382 -27.22 -14.38 -4.29
N THR A 383 -28.25 -15.19 -4.07
CA THR A 383 -29.31 -15.45 -5.07
C THR A 383 -30.20 -14.23 -5.35
N ALA A 384 -30.22 -13.25 -4.43
CA ALA A 384 -30.94 -11.99 -4.58
C ALA A 384 -30.00 -10.80 -4.88
N GLY A 385 -28.81 -11.11 -5.41
CA GLY A 385 -27.78 -10.13 -5.75
C GLY A 385 -26.92 -9.71 -4.55
N LEU A 386 -26.31 -8.54 -4.62
CA LEU A 386 -25.44 -7.95 -3.63
C LEU A 386 -26.22 -7.50 -2.39
N ALA A 387 -25.81 -7.99 -1.23
CA ALA A 387 -26.32 -7.59 0.08
C ALA A 387 -25.30 -7.95 1.17
N PHE A 388 -25.61 -7.61 2.42
CA PHE A 388 -24.92 -8.18 3.56
C PHE A 388 -25.58 -9.50 3.95
N TYR A 389 -24.86 -10.60 3.76
CA TYR A 389 -25.31 -11.97 4.05
C TYR A 389 -24.55 -12.54 5.23
N LYS A 390 -25.15 -13.48 5.96
CA LYS A 390 -24.50 -14.17 7.07
C LYS A 390 -23.19 -14.80 6.58
N GLY A 391 -22.09 -14.44 7.24
CA GLY A 391 -20.80 -15.08 7.09
C GLY A 391 -20.87 -16.52 7.59
N ARG A 392 -20.02 -17.38 7.04
CA ARG A 392 -19.86 -18.74 7.55
C ARG A 392 -19.00 -18.69 8.83
N PRO A 393 -19.51 -19.13 9.99
CA PRO A 393 -18.72 -19.12 11.22
C PRO A 393 -17.41 -19.93 11.07
N GLY A 394 -16.33 -19.46 11.68
CA GLY A 394 -15.00 -20.07 11.62
C GLY A 394 -14.26 -19.85 10.29
N THR A 395 -14.78 -18.99 9.41
CA THR A 395 -14.06 -18.54 8.20
C THR A 395 -13.50 -17.13 8.40
N SER A 396 -12.45 -16.77 7.66
CA SER A 396 -11.78 -15.48 7.83
C SER A 396 -12.27 -14.43 6.83
N LEU A 397 -12.71 -13.29 7.34
CA LEU A 397 -12.81 -12.04 6.59
C LEU A 397 -11.44 -11.37 6.58
N ARG A 398 -10.90 -11.13 5.39
CA ARG A 398 -9.59 -10.50 5.22
C ARG A 398 -9.54 -9.10 5.87
N MET A 399 -8.34 -8.67 6.22
CA MET A 399 -8.10 -7.32 6.74
C MET A 399 -8.58 -6.22 5.77
N ASN A 400 -8.78 -5.03 6.31
CA ASN A 400 -9.18 -3.80 5.62
C ASN A 400 -10.54 -3.92 4.90
N ARG A 401 -11.52 -4.50 5.58
CA ARG A 401 -12.93 -4.66 5.17
C ARG A 401 -13.86 -4.16 6.25
N ALA A 402 -15.13 -3.96 5.89
CA ALA A 402 -16.20 -3.69 6.83
C ALA A 402 -17.22 -4.83 6.84
N TYR A 403 -17.85 -5.06 7.98
CA TYR A 403 -18.88 -6.08 8.19
C TYR A 403 -19.92 -5.58 9.20
N LEU A 404 -21.10 -6.19 9.23
CA LEU A 404 -22.08 -5.93 10.29
C LEU A 404 -21.90 -7.02 11.37
N PRO A 405 -21.60 -6.65 12.63
CA PRO A 405 -21.30 -7.62 13.68
C PRO A 405 -22.57 -8.29 14.22
N ALA A 406 -22.41 -9.52 14.72
CA ALA A 406 -23.48 -10.31 15.34
C ALA A 406 -24.24 -9.63 16.48
N ALA A 407 -23.62 -8.64 17.14
CA ALA A 407 -24.25 -7.84 18.21
C ALA A 407 -25.46 -7.02 17.72
N LEU A 408 -25.63 -6.86 16.41
CA LEU A 408 -26.80 -6.22 15.84
C LEU A 408 -27.95 -7.22 15.73
N THR A 409 -29.01 -7.01 16.50
CA THR A 409 -30.24 -7.79 16.42
C THR A 409 -31.00 -7.43 15.14
N LEU A 410 -30.57 -7.98 14.01
CA LEU A 410 -31.20 -7.76 12.71
C LEU A 410 -32.19 -8.90 12.43
N SER A 411 -33.45 -8.57 12.16
CA SER A 411 -34.52 -9.49 11.75
C SER A 411 -34.40 -9.94 10.28
N ALA A 412 -33.17 -9.99 9.75
CA ALA A 412 -32.91 -10.28 8.35
C ALA A 412 -32.69 -11.79 8.11
N GLU A 413 -33.76 -12.53 7.83
CA GLU A 413 -33.66 -13.96 7.50
C GLU A 413 -32.87 -14.24 6.21
N ARG A 414 -32.88 -13.30 5.26
CA ARG A 414 -32.30 -13.48 3.91
C ARG A 414 -31.10 -12.60 3.58
N GLY A 415 -30.97 -11.43 4.20
CA GLY A 415 -29.90 -10.46 3.95
C GLY A 415 -30.30 -9.05 4.41
N VAL A 416 -29.32 -8.22 4.74
CA VAL A 416 -29.56 -6.84 5.21
C VAL A 416 -29.60 -5.89 4.02
N ALA A 417 -30.72 -5.21 3.83
CA ALA A 417 -30.88 -4.19 2.79
C ALA A 417 -30.06 -2.93 3.11
N LEU A 418 -29.43 -2.36 2.08
CA LEU A 418 -28.66 -1.12 2.15
C LEU A 418 -29.50 -0.01 1.51
N ARG A 419 -29.88 1.00 2.30
CA ARG A 419 -30.68 2.12 1.83
C ARG A 419 -29.84 3.39 1.78
N PHE A 420 -29.61 3.90 0.58
CA PHE A 420 -28.93 5.16 0.32
C PHE A 420 -29.98 6.25 0.03
N GLY A 421 -29.64 7.50 0.31
CA GLY A 421 -30.53 8.65 0.16
C GLY A 421 -30.97 9.26 1.51
N ASP A 422 -31.51 10.47 1.46
CA ASP A 422 -32.14 11.16 2.57
C ASP A 422 -33.64 10.83 2.65
N ASP A 423 -34.24 10.91 3.84
CA ASP A 423 -35.68 10.64 4.06
C ASP A 423 -36.63 11.61 3.32
N THR A 424 -36.11 12.48 2.46
CA THR A 424 -36.90 13.46 1.69
C THR A 424 -37.47 12.89 0.40
N THR A 425 -37.00 11.72 -0.03
CA THR A 425 -37.60 11.02 -1.18
C THR A 425 -38.39 9.81 -0.67
N THR A 426 -39.68 10.01 -0.39
CA THR A 426 -40.63 8.90 -0.34
C THR A 426 -40.78 8.37 -1.77
N ASP A 427 -39.93 7.43 -2.16
CA ASP A 427 -40.20 6.62 -3.33
C ASP A 427 -41.54 5.90 -3.11
N ILE A 428 -42.35 5.82 -4.17
CA ILE A 428 -43.70 5.25 -4.13
C ILE A 428 -43.56 3.73 -4.05
N ASP A 429 -43.55 3.19 -2.82
CA ASP A 429 -43.18 1.78 -2.62
C ASP A 429 -44.30 0.78 -2.92
N GLN A 430 -45.51 1.22 -3.30
CA GLN A 430 -46.54 0.31 -3.83
C GLN A 430 -47.76 1.04 -4.42
N ILE A 431 -48.21 0.60 -5.60
CA ILE A 431 -49.60 0.79 -6.04
C ILE A 431 -50.37 -0.41 -5.50
N VAL A 432 -51.22 -0.19 -4.49
CA VAL A 432 -52.13 -1.24 -3.99
C VAL A 432 -53.16 -1.52 -5.08
N THR A 433 -53.13 -2.74 -5.62
CA THR A 433 -54.13 -3.23 -6.55
C THR A 433 -54.99 -4.31 -5.91
N ASP A 434 -55.56 -4.06 -4.73
CA ASP A 434 -56.59 -4.95 -4.19
C ASP A 434 -57.72 -4.23 -3.46
N GLU A 435 -58.92 -4.72 -3.80
CA GLU A 435 -60.25 -4.28 -3.42
C GLU A 435 -60.62 -4.93 -2.08
N SER A 436 -60.50 -4.26 -0.93
CA SER A 436 -61.23 -4.77 0.25
C SER A 436 -61.45 -3.86 1.45
N ASN A 437 -60.98 -2.61 1.52
CA ASN A 437 -61.34 -1.74 2.66
C ASN A 437 -61.49 -0.29 2.22
N GLU A 438 -62.58 0.36 2.66
CA GLU A 438 -62.90 1.81 2.59
C GLU A 438 -64.04 2.22 1.64
N ILE A 439 -65.27 1.90 2.04
CA ILE A 439 -66.49 2.27 1.31
C ILE A 439 -66.92 3.75 1.53
N ASN A 440 -66.19 4.62 2.24
CA ASN A 440 -66.66 6.00 2.48
C ASN A 440 -65.60 7.13 2.55
N ALA A 441 -64.36 6.90 2.13
CA ALA A 441 -63.36 7.97 2.09
C ALA A 441 -63.56 8.88 0.85
N PRO A 442 -63.44 10.22 0.96
CA PRO A 442 -63.44 11.10 -0.21
C PRO A 442 -62.33 10.71 -1.19
N VAL A 443 -62.64 10.71 -2.48
CA VAL A 443 -61.67 10.46 -3.55
C VAL A 443 -61.32 11.77 -4.25
N PHE A 444 -60.06 11.95 -4.62
CA PHE A 444 -59.53 13.12 -5.33
C PHE A 444 -58.81 12.71 -6.61
N ASP A 445 -58.83 13.59 -7.62
CA ASP A 445 -57.92 13.48 -8.77
C ASP A 445 -56.53 14.05 -8.42
N LEU A 446 -55.58 13.92 -9.34
CA LEU A 446 -54.20 14.37 -9.15
C LEU A 446 -54.05 15.89 -8.99
N THR A 447 -55.10 16.66 -9.27
CA THR A 447 -55.12 18.12 -9.06
C THR A 447 -55.78 18.51 -7.74
N GLY A 448 -56.13 17.53 -6.89
CA GLY A 448 -56.71 17.76 -5.57
C GLY A 448 -58.22 18.08 -5.60
N ARG A 449 -58.89 17.91 -6.74
CA ARG A 449 -60.34 18.09 -6.86
C ARG A 449 -61.05 16.81 -6.43
N ARG A 450 -62.08 16.94 -5.60
CA ARG A 450 -62.91 15.82 -5.16
C ARG A 450 -63.69 15.19 -6.34
N ILE A 451 -63.60 13.87 -6.48
CA ILE A 451 -64.22 13.08 -7.54
C ILE A 451 -65.33 12.20 -6.96
N ASN A 452 -66.54 12.35 -7.50
CA ASN A 452 -67.72 11.59 -7.06
C ASN A 452 -68.06 10.39 -7.98
N LYS A 453 -67.41 10.29 -9.15
CA LYS A 453 -67.56 9.18 -10.10
C LYS A 453 -66.21 8.85 -10.71
N LEU A 454 -65.77 7.60 -10.53
CA LEU A 454 -64.51 7.12 -11.04
C LEU A 454 -64.64 6.72 -12.51
N ARG A 455 -63.58 6.93 -13.31
CA ARG A 455 -63.43 6.37 -14.65
C ARG A 455 -62.49 5.18 -14.57
N LYS A 456 -62.92 4.05 -15.12
CA LYS A 456 -62.09 2.85 -15.26
C LYS A 456 -60.75 3.19 -15.94
N GLY A 457 -59.65 2.75 -15.33
CA GLY A 457 -58.28 3.06 -15.73
C GLY A 457 -57.75 4.42 -15.24
N GLY A 458 -58.56 5.23 -14.55
CA GLY A 458 -58.12 6.52 -14.00
C GLY A 458 -57.34 6.36 -12.69
N LEU A 459 -56.30 7.18 -12.51
CA LEU A 459 -55.51 7.26 -11.28
C LEU A 459 -56.11 8.28 -10.31
N TYR A 460 -56.33 7.87 -9.07
CA TYR A 460 -57.01 8.64 -8.03
C TYR A 460 -56.28 8.54 -6.68
N ILE A 461 -56.66 9.40 -5.74
CA ILE A 461 -56.15 9.41 -4.36
C ILE A 461 -57.34 9.26 -3.40
N SER A 462 -57.27 8.31 -2.47
CA SER A 462 -58.20 8.21 -1.33
C SER A 462 -57.43 7.80 -0.08
N ASN A 463 -57.80 8.38 1.07
CA ASN A 463 -57.11 8.17 2.35
C ASN A 463 -55.58 8.32 2.30
N GLY A 464 -55.09 9.26 1.49
CA GLY A 464 -53.66 9.52 1.31
C GLY A 464 -52.94 8.52 0.40
N GLN A 465 -53.63 7.52 -0.16
CA GLN A 465 -53.06 6.49 -1.03
C GLN A 465 -53.52 6.63 -2.48
N LYS A 466 -52.62 6.34 -3.43
CA LYS A 466 -52.92 6.35 -4.87
C LYS A 466 -53.47 4.99 -5.31
N PHE A 467 -54.54 4.97 -6.11
CA PHE A 467 -55.13 3.75 -6.67
C PHE A 467 -55.65 3.97 -8.11
N ILE A 468 -55.74 2.90 -8.90
CA ILE A 468 -56.36 2.92 -10.23
C ILE A 468 -57.78 2.36 -10.12
N ALA A 469 -58.78 3.14 -10.55
CA ALA A 469 -60.15 2.66 -10.56
C ALA A 469 -60.33 1.55 -11.61
N ARG A 470 -60.81 0.38 -11.19
CA ARG A 470 -61.06 -0.77 -12.07
C ARG A 470 -62.42 -0.77 -12.74
#